data_AF-A0A022QIW4-F1
#
_entry.id   AF-A0A022QIW4-F1
#
_cell.length_a   1.000
_cell.length_b   1.000
_cell.length_c   1.000
_cell.angle_alpha   90.00
_cell.angle_beta   90.00
_cell.angle_gamma   90.00
#
_symmetry.space_group_name_H-M   'P 1'
#
loop_
_entity.id
_entity.type
_entity.pdbx_description
1 polymer ?
#
loop_
_entity_poly.entity_id
_entity_poly.type
_entity_poly.pdbx_seq_one_letter_code
_entity_poly.pdbx_strand_id
1 'polypeptide(L)'
;MGRRVIKQFVIQYYVDDDDENDNRPLPAAPPLSSAISAEYFSYINYTVGREISLQVNLPLPLARDDGDVNLKRLAVFIKETTPPPESSGANVSRRRHRKTVEMAGGSVKVAEEKEAMLKTKMIISKKRMKHYNYSSSHRILLVGEGDFSFSACLAVAFGSASNMIATSLDSQAFLEENYGSAPSNIEKLKRRGCKVMHEIDATKIANHESLGRLKFDRIIFNFPFAGFFTSLSPEHKLRRHRRLVSLFLKNAEQMISECGEIHVTHKTNGDSVEWKLESIASSHGLRLIEAVKFQPLDFPGYNTKYGFGGDGNFNCYPCQTYKFGQKVKKKYLN
;
A
#
# COMPACT_ATOMS: atom_id res chain seq x y z
N MET A 1 -14.27 -28.30 33.80
CA MET A 1 -14.16 -29.05 32.54
C MET A 1 -14.54 -28.13 31.39
N GLY A 2 -13.58 -27.66 30.60
CA GLY A 2 -13.84 -26.79 29.45
C GLY A 2 -14.40 -27.61 28.28
N ARG A 3 -15.58 -27.23 27.79
CA ARG A 3 -16.18 -27.84 26.59
C ARG A 3 -15.27 -27.57 25.38
N ARG A 4 -14.73 -28.62 24.76
CA ARG A 4 -14.16 -28.54 23.42
C ARG A 4 -15.29 -28.26 22.43
N VAL A 5 -15.37 -27.03 21.94
CA VAL A 5 -16.26 -26.69 20.83
C VAL A 5 -15.55 -27.13 19.56
N ILE A 6 -16.04 -28.22 18.95
CA ILE A 6 -15.59 -28.63 17.61
C ILE A 6 -16.38 -27.76 16.62
N LYS A 7 -15.73 -26.76 16.02
CA LYS A 7 -16.32 -25.96 14.95
C LYS A 7 -16.02 -26.64 13.60
N GLN A 8 -17.05 -26.88 12.80
CA GLN A 8 -16.91 -27.31 11.40
C GLN A 8 -16.57 -26.09 10.54
N PHE A 9 -15.59 -26.24 9.67
CA PHE A 9 -15.20 -25.21 8.70
C PHE A 9 -15.52 -25.71 7.30
N VAL A 10 -16.14 -24.86 6.48
CA VAL A 10 -16.37 -25.13 5.06
C VAL A 10 -15.26 -24.44 4.28
N ILE A 11 -14.47 -25.23 3.56
CA ILE A 11 -13.39 -24.73 2.69
C ILE A 11 -13.96 -24.73 1.26
N GLN A 12 -14.02 -23.56 0.63
CA GLN A 12 -14.34 -23.42 -0.78
C GLN A 12 -13.06 -23.16 -1.58
N TYR A 13 -12.94 -23.81 -2.73
CA TYR A 13 -11.79 -23.71 -3.64
C TYR A 13 -12.19 -22.91 -4.88
N TYR A 14 -11.31 -22.03 -5.34
CA TYR A 14 -11.38 -21.38 -6.64
C TYR A 14 -10.04 -21.55 -7.35
N VAL A 15 -10.10 -21.85 -8.64
CA VAL A 15 -8.94 -21.91 -9.54
C VAL A 15 -9.12 -20.76 -10.52
N ASP A 16 -8.20 -19.79 -10.50
CA ASP A 16 -8.12 -18.78 -11.55
C ASP A 16 -7.49 -19.46 -12.80
N ASP A 17 -8.29 -19.55 -13.86
CA ASP A 17 -7.87 -20.06 -15.17
C ASP A 17 -7.54 -18.87 -16.09
N ASP A 18 -6.27 -18.45 -16.07
CA ASP A 18 -5.72 -17.46 -17.02
C ASP A 18 -5.19 -18.10 -18.33
N ASP A 19 -5.58 -19.32 -18.67
CA ASP A 19 -5.18 -19.97 -19.93
C ASP A 19 -6.42 -20.42 -20.73
N GLU A 20 -6.89 -19.56 -21.62
CA GLU A 20 -8.05 -19.78 -22.49
C GLU A 20 -7.81 -20.82 -23.62
N ASN A 21 -6.92 -21.81 -23.43
CA ASN A 21 -6.60 -22.76 -24.50
C ASN A 21 -6.19 -24.19 -24.09
N ASP A 22 -6.45 -24.65 -22.86
CA ASP A 22 -6.18 -26.04 -22.46
C ASP A 22 -7.48 -26.82 -22.18
N ASN A 23 -7.93 -27.58 -23.18
CA ASN A 23 -9.18 -28.36 -23.16
C ASN A 23 -9.06 -29.70 -22.37
N ARG A 24 -8.25 -29.76 -21.31
CA ARG A 24 -8.03 -30.98 -20.52
C ARG A 24 -8.90 -31.02 -19.26
N PRO A 25 -9.50 -32.18 -18.92
CA PRO A 25 -10.31 -32.31 -17.72
C PRO A 25 -9.45 -32.17 -16.44
N LEU A 26 -9.97 -31.38 -15.49
CA LEU A 26 -9.34 -31.14 -14.18
C LEU A 26 -9.16 -32.46 -13.40
N PRO A 27 -8.01 -32.70 -12.75
CA PRO A 27 -7.83 -33.84 -11.88
C PRO A 27 -8.68 -33.70 -10.59
N ALA A 28 -9.23 -34.82 -10.12
CA ALA A 28 -10.04 -34.86 -8.91
C ALA A 28 -9.23 -34.40 -7.67
N ALA A 29 -9.84 -33.56 -6.83
CA ALA A 29 -9.22 -33.04 -5.62
C ALA A 29 -8.84 -34.17 -4.64
N PRO A 30 -7.65 -34.13 -4.01
CA PRO A 30 -7.25 -35.15 -3.04
C PRO A 30 -8.11 -35.06 -1.76
N PRO A 31 -8.45 -36.20 -1.12
CA PRO A 31 -9.25 -36.19 0.09
C PRO A 31 -8.50 -35.56 1.28
N LEU A 32 -9.14 -34.58 1.94
CA LEU A 32 -8.67 -34.02 3.20
C LEU A 32 -8.72 -35.08 4.30
N SER A 33 -7.58 -35.71 4.62
CA SER A 33 -7.46 -36.37 5.93
C SER A 33 -6.05 -36.44 6.53
N SER A 34 -5.01 -35.81 5.98
CA SER A 34 -3.67 -35.97 6.58
C SER A 34 -2.67 -34.81 6.49
N ALA A 35 -3.00 -33.67 5.86
CA ALA A 35 -1.97 -32.66 5.54
C ALA A 35 -2.01 -31.33 6.32
N ILE A 36 -2.75 -31.23 7.42
CA ILE A 36 -2.70 -30.05 8.29
C ILE A 36 -2.36 -30.51 9.71
N SER A 37 -1.06 -30.69 9.98
CA SER A 37 -0.58 -30.91 11.34
C SER A 37 -0.79 -29.65 12.17
N ALA A 38 -1.07 -29.82 13.45
CA ALA A 38 -1.41 -28.77 14.40
C ALA A 38 -0.30 -27.71 14.63
N GLU A 39 0.87 -27.85 13.99
CA GLU A 39 2.00 -26.93 14.13
C GLU A 39 1.76 -25.55 13.49
N TYR A 40 0.84 -25.45 12.51
CA TYR A 40 0.50 -24.19 11.84
C TYR A 40 -0.43 -23.26 12.65
N PHE A 41 -1.00 -23.72 13.77
CA PHE A 41 -1.98 -22.95 14.56
C PHE A 41 -1.38 -22.26 15.80
N SER A 42 -0.07 -22.34 16.02
CA SER A 42 0.57 -21.89 17.27
C SER A 42 0.62 -20.38 17.50
N TYR A 43 0.17 -19.54 16.55
CA TYR A 43 0.27 -18.08 16.63
C TYR A 43 -1.03 -17.31 16.39
N ILE A 44 -2.18 -17.84 16.81
CA ILE A 44 -3.45 -17.10 16.75
C ILE A 44 -3.84 -16.62 18.15
N ASN A 45 -3.52 -15.36 18.46
CA ASN A 45 -4.10 -14.66 19.61
C ASN A 45 -5.56 -14.33 19.28
N TYR A 46 -6.49 -15.10 19.85
CA TYR A 46 -7.92 -14.89 19.69
C TYR A 46 -8.37 -13.60 20.40
N THR A 47 -9.10 -12.75 19.68
CA THR A 47 -10.00 -11.75 20.30
C THR A 47 -11.39 -11.97 19.72
N VAL A 48 -12.39 -12.20 20.58
CA VAL A 48 -13.77 -12.53 20.20
C VAL A 48 -14.40 -11.37 19.41
N GLY A 49 -15.04 -11.67 18.27
CA GLY A 49 -15.90 -10.73 17.54
C GLY A 49 -15.30 -10.01 16.33
N ARG A 50 -14.21 -10.51 15.73
CA ARG A 50 -13.69 -10.01 14.43
C ARG A 50 -13.53 -11.16 13.44
N GLU A 51 -13.83 -10.87 12.18
CA GLU A 51 -13.50 -11.70 11.02
C GLU A 51 -11.98 -11.93 10.99
N ILE A 52 -11.56 -13.19 10.86
CA ILE A 52 -10.14 -13.57 10.82
C ILE A 52 -9.85 -14.12 9.43
N SER A 53 -9.11 -13.35 8.63
CA SER A 53 -8.53 -13.83 7.38
C SER A 53 -7.24 -14.58 7.69
N LEU A 54 -7.20 -15.89 7.45
CA LEU A 54 -5.98 -16.70 7.56
C LEU A 54 -5.47 -17.01 6.15
N GLN A 55 -4.27 -16.54 5.85
CA GLN A 55 -3.58 -16.88 4.60
C GLN A 55 -2.72 -18.12 4.85
N VAL A 56 -3.13 -19.26 4.31
CA VAL A 56 -2.39 -20.53 4.40
C VAL A 56 -1.81 -20.86 3.03
N ASN A 57 -0.48 -20.87 2.91
CA ASN A 57 0.21 -21.28 1.69
C ASN A 57 0.44 -22.80 1.75
N LEU A 58 -0.39 -23.57 1.06
CA LEU A 58 -0.14 -25.01 0.86
C LEU A 58 0.71 -25.20 -0.41
N PRO A 59 1.83 -25.93 -0.36
CA PRO A 59 2.52 -26.36 -1.56
C PRO A 59 1.66 -27.42 -2.27
N LEU A 60 1.04 -27.08 -3.40
CA LEU A 60 0.46 -28.06 -4.30
C LEU A 60 1.58 -28.63 -5.18
N PRO A 61 1.78 -29.96 -5.20
CA PRO A 61 2.77 -30.57 -6.09
C PRO A 61 2.17 -30.64 -7.50
N LEU A 62 2.43 -29.64 -8.32
CA LEU A 62 2.35 -29.78 -9.77
C LEU A 62 3.78 -29.83 -10.29
N ALA A 63 4.33 -31.03 -10.37
CA ALA A 63 5.61 -31.28 -11.01
C ALA A 63 5.46 -31.06 -12.52
N ARG A 64 6.15 -30.04 -13.05
CA ARG A 64 6.72 -30.08 -14.39
C ARG A 64 8.21 -30.35 -14.22
N ASP A 65 8.76 -31.26 -15.02
CA ASP A 65 10.15 -31.75 -14.93
C ASP A 65 11.18 -30.73 -15.47
N ASP A 66 10.73 -29.50 -15.67
CA ASP A 66 11.43 -28.45 -16.39
C ASP A 66 11.32 -27.14 -15.60
N GLY A 67 11.96 -27.12 -14.43
CA GLY A 67 12.64 -25.97 -13.83
C GLY A 67 11.86 -24.70 -13.44
N ASP A 68 10.61 -24.52 -13.85
CA ASP A 68 9.79 -23.34 -13.58
C ASP A 68 8.51 -23.74 -12.85
N VAL A 69 8.50 -23.55 -11.52
CA VAL A 69 7.33 -23.83 -10.69
C VAL A 69 6.39 -22.63 -10.76
N ASN A 70 5.35 -22.75 -11.58
CA ASN A 70 4.26 -21.77 -11.61
C ASN A 70 3.35 -22.00 -10.39
N LEU A 71 3.53 -21.19 -9.34
CA LEU A 71 2.76 -21.30 -8.09
C LEU A 71 1.35 -20.73 -8.28
N LYS A 72 0.35 -21.59 -8.53
CA LYS A 72 -1.06 -21.20 -8.42
C LYS A 72 -1.39 -20.88 -6.96
N ARG A 73 -2.07 -19.76 -6.71
CA ARG A 73 -2.43 -19.28 -5.37
C ARG A 73 -3.70 -20.00 -4.86
N LEU A 74 -3.72 -20.30 -3.56
CA LEU A 74 -4.90 -20.83 -2.87
C LEU A 74 -5.39 -19.79 -1.86
N ALA A 75 -6.60 -19.28 -2.03
CA ALA A 75 -7.26 -18.43 -1.04
C ALA A 75 -8.20 -19.30 -0.19
N VAL A 76 -8.06 -19.23 1.14
CA VAL A 76 -8.95 -19.93 2.08
C VAL A 76 -9.75 -18.88 2.83
N PHE A 77 -11.07 -18.90 2.65
CA PHE A 77 -11.99 -18.03 3.38
C PHE A 77 -12.62 -18.80 4.55
N ILE A 78 -12.54 -18.25 5.75
CA ILE A 78 -13.17 -18.84 6.95
C ILE A 78 -14.40 -17.99 7.27
N LYS A 79 -15.59 -18.51 6.93
CA LYS A 79 -16.85 -17.88 7.30
C LYS A 79 -17.36 -18.52 8.58
N GLU A 80 -17.54 -17.71 9.64
CA GLU A 80 -18.23 -18.16 10.84
C GLU A 80 -19.73 -18.31 10.52
N THR A 81 -20.22 -19.54 10.41
CA THR A 81 -21.64 -19.80 10.30
C THR A 81 -22.24 -19.75 11.71
N THR A 82 -23.03 -18.71 11.99
CA THR A 82 -23.95 -18.79 13.11
C THR A 82 -25.03 -19.82 12.75
N PRO A 83 -25.33 -20.79 13.62
CA PRO A 83 -26.46 -21.67 13.38
C PRO A 83 -27.75 -20.82 13.38
N PRO A 84 -28.74 -21.17 12.54
CA PRO A 84 -30.00 -20.44 12.51
C PRO A 84 -30.67 -20.52 13.89
N PRO A 85 -31.31 -19.44 14.37
CA PRO A 85 -32.02 -19.50 15.63
C PRO A 85 -33.19 -20.50 15.52
N GLU A 86 -33.26 -21.40 16.50
CA GLU A 86 -34.38 -22.31 16.66
C GLU A 86 -35.68 -21.53 16.82
N SER A 87 -36.67 -21.91 16.02
CA SER A 87 -38.04 -21.43 16.11
C SER A 87 -38.64 -21.82 17.47
N SER A 88 -38.96 -20.82 18.30
CA SER A 88 -39.97 -20.97 19.33
C SER A 88 -40.84 -19.71 19.36
N GLY A 89 -42.10 -19.89 18.99
CA GLY A 89 -43.11 -18.84 19.02
C GLY A 89 -43.55 -18.55 20.45
N ALA A 90 -43.74 -17.28 20.77
CA ALA A 90 -44.72 -16.83 21.76
C ALA A 90 -45.03 -15.34 21.53
N ASN A 91 -46.25 -15.09 21.04
CA ASN A 91 -46.88 -13.78 21.03
C ASN A 91 -47.03 -13.26 22.46
N VAL A 92 -46.49 -12.07 22.77
CA VAL A 92 -47.05 -11.20 23.81
C VAL A 92 -46.95 -9.74 23.37
N SER A 93 -48.11 -9.19 23.03
CA SER A 93 -48.34 -7.77 22.77
C SER A 93 -48.09 -6.94 24.03
N ARG A 94 -47.16 -5.98 23.96
CA ARG A 94 -47.07 -4.86 24.91
C ARG A 94 -46.77 -3.56 24.18
N ARG A 95 -47.83 -2.79 23.94
CA ARG A 95 -47.80 -1.36 23.59
C ARG A 95 -46.88 -0.61 24.58
N ARG A 96 -45.80 -0.01 24.08
CA ARG A 96 -45.08 1.06 24.78
C ARG A 96 -45.09 2.30 23.88
N HIS A 97 -45.75 3.35 24.36
CA HIS A 97 -45.67 4.69 23.81
C HIS A 97 -44.20 5.13 23.79
N ARG A 98 -43.63 5.29 22.58
CA ARG A 98 -42.34 5.96 22.38
C ARG A 98 -42.66 7.42 22.07
N LYS A 99 -42.47 8.30 23.06
CA LYS A 99 -42.38 9.75 22.83
C LYS A 99 -41.25 9.99 21.83
N THR A 100 -41.59 10.55 20.68
CA THR A 100 -40.64 11.15 19.75
C THR A 100 -40.11 12.42 20.43
N VAL A 101 -38.86 12.38 20.88
CA VAL A 101 -38.11 13.61 21.18
C VAL A 101 -37.28 13.88 19.93
N GLU A 102 -37.66 14.92 19.19
CA GLU A 102 -36.88 15.45 18.08
C GLU A 102 -35.53 15.93 18.60
N MET A 103 -34.46 15.20 18.25
CA MET A 103 -33.07 15.61 18.44
C MET A 103 -32.55 16.20 17.12
N ALA A 104 -33.14 17.31 16.67
CA ALA A 104 -32.75 17.97 15.41
C ALA A 104 -31.48 18.85 15.56
N GLY A 105 -30.99 19.09 16.78
CA GLY A 105 -29.86 20.01 17.05
C GLY A 105 -28.48 19.39 17.27
N GLY A 106 -28.36 18.06 17.36
CA GLY A 106 -27.09 17.37 17.67
C GLY A 106 -26.19 17.13 16.45
N SER A 107 -26.78 16.84 15.30
CA SER A 107 -26.04 16.41 14.10
C SER A 107 -25.26 17.54 13.42
N VAL A 108 -25.79 18.77 13.47
CA VAL A 108 -25.16 19.95 12.85
C VAL A 108 -23.89 20.37 13.62
N LYS A 109 -23.98 20.47 14.96
CA LYS A 109 -22.83 20.80 15.82
C LYS A 109 -21.68 19.82 15.66
N VAL A 110 -21.97 18.52 15.58
CA VAL A 110 -20.96 17.47 15.38
C VAL A 110 -20.28 17.57 14.00
N ALA A 111 -21.02 17.99 12.97
CA ALA A 111 -20.44 18.19 11.63
C ALA A 111 -19.51 19.42 11.59
N GLU A 112 -19.95 20.53 12.20
CA GLU A 112 -19.14 21.76 12.31
C GLU A 112 -17.85 21.55 13.10
N GLU A 113 -17.93 20.85 14.24
CA GLU A 113 -16.75 20.50 15.05
C GLU A 113 -15.76 19.61 14.29
N LYS A 114 -16.28 18.62 13.54
CA LYS A 114 -15.44 17.78 12.67
C LYS A 114 -14.75 18.60 11.60
N GLU A 115 -15.47 19.50 10.94
CA GLU A 115 -14.91 20.36 9.89
C GLU A 115 -13.82 21.29 10.46
N ALA A 116 -14.06 21.91 11.62
CA ALA A 116 -13.07 22.75 12.30
C ALA A 116 -11.81 21.95 12.67
N MET A 117 -11.96 20.73 13.19
CA MET A 117 -10.83 19.86 13.51
C MET A 117 -10.04 19.44 12.25
N LEU A 118 -10.73 19.15 11.14
CA LEU A 118 -10.10 18.87 9.85
C LEU A 118 -9.30 20.07 9.33
N LYS A 119 -9.86 21.28 9.41
CA LYS A 119 -9.17 22.54 9.04
C LYS A 119 -7.90 22.74 9.87
N THR A 120 -7.98 22.57 11.20
CA THR A 120 -6.80 22.68 12.09
C THR A 120 -5.73 21.64 11.76
N LYS A 121 -6.12 20.36 11.57
CA LYS A 121 -5.20 19.30 11.15
C LYS A 121 -4.50 19.63 9.84
N MET A 122 -5.23 20.23 8.88
CA MET A 122 -4.67 20.62 7.60
C MET A 122 -3.67 21.79 7.73
N ILE A 123 -3.94 22.80 8.56
CA ILE A 123 -2.99 23.89 8.83
C ILE A 123 -1.70 23.35 9.43
N ILE A 124 -1.81 22.45 10.41
CA ILE A 124 -0.65 21.79 11.03
C ILE A 124 0.10 20.98 9.96
N SER A 125 -0.61 20.20 9.15
CA SER A 125 -0.02 19.42 8.06
C SER A 125 0.74 20.29 7.06
N LYS A 126 0.18 21.42 6.61
CA LYS A 126 0.89 22.37 5.73
C LYS A 126 2.20 22.86 6.35
N LYS A 127 2.20 23.18 7.64
CA LYS A 127 3.43 23.56 8.36
C LYS A 127 4.45 22.40 8.40
N ARG A 128 3.98 21.18 8.62
CA ARG A 128 4.83 19.98 8.68
C ARG A 128 5.36 19.59 7.30
N MET A 129 4.58 19.74 6.23
CA MET A 129 5.04 19.53 4.84
C MET A 129 6.22 20.44 4.46
N LYS A 130 6.30 21.65 5.04
CA LYS A 130 7.49 22.51 4.90
C LYS A 130 8.75 21.89 5.51
N HIS A 131 8.62 21.12 6.60
CA HIS A 131 9.75 20.34 7.16
C HIS A 131 10.24 19.27 6.18
N TYR A 132 9.33 18.69 5.39
CA TYR A 132 9.70 17.80 4.28
C TYR A 132 10.11 18.54 3.01
N ASN A 133 10.19 19.88 3.02
CA ASN A 133 10.52 20.70 1.86
C ASN A 133 9.56 20.51 0.68
N TYR A 134 8.27 20.31 0.98
CA TYR A 134 7.20 20.24 -0.02
C TYR A 134 6.48 21.58 -0.13
N SER A 135 6.31 22.08 -1.36
CA SER A 135 5.70 23.37 -1.67
C SER A 135 4.78 23.25 -2.87
N SER A 136 3.71 24.04 -2.91
CA SER A 136 2.80 24.16 -4.05
C SER A 136 3.45 24.79 -5.29
N SER A 137 4.65 25.34 -5.17
CA SER A 137 5.45 25.85 -6.29
C SER A 137 6.32 24.79 -6.97
N HIS A 138 6.54 23.64 -6.34
CA HIS A 138 7.40 22.58 -6.87
C HIS A 138 6.69 21.78 -7.96
N ARG A 139 7.39 21.38 -9.02
CA ARG A 139 6.92 20.30 -9.89
C ARG A 139 7.22 18.96 -9.21
N ILE A 140 6.18 18.17 -8.95
CA ILE A 140 6.30 16.96 -8.13
C ILE A 140 5.90 15.72 -8.93
N LEU A 141 6.77 14.72 -8.91
CA LEU A 141 6.49 13.38 -9.38
C LEU A 141 6.37 12.44 -8.17
N LEU A 142 5.23 11.75 -8.04
CA LEU A 142 5.01 10.73 -7.01
C LEU A 142 4.98 9.37 -7.69
N VAL A 143 5.84 8.46 -7.23
CA VAL A 143 6.11 7.19 -7.89
C VAL A 143 5.71 6.03 -6.99
N GLY A 144 5.03 5.05 -7.58
CA GLY A 144 4.63 3.83 -6.88
C GLY A 144 3.55 4.07 -5.84
N GLU A 145 2.60 4.96 -6.13
CA GLU A 145 1.43 5.17 -5.29
C GLU A 145 0.61 3.87 -5.23
N GLY A 146 0.23 3.46 -4.01
CA GLY A 146 -0.76 2.42 -3.78
C GLY A 146 -2.16 3.01 -3.92
N ASP A 147 -2.81 3.33 -2.81
CA ASP A 147 -4.16 3.93 -2.82
C ASP A 147 -4.21 5.44 -3.11
N PHE A 148 -3.11 6.03 -3.58
CA PHE A 148 -2.97 7.48 -3.89
C PHE A 148 -3.22 8.43 -2.70
N SER A 149 -3.31 7.93 -1.47
CA SER A 149 -3.65 8.75 -0.30
C SER A 149 -2.58 9.79 0.05
N PHE A 150 -1.30 9.48 -0.20
CA PHE A 150 -0.19 10.43 0.02
C PHE A 150 -0.29 11.62 -0.95
N SER A 151 -0.41 11.34 -2.25
CA SER A 151 -0.63 12.37 -3.26
C SER A 151 -1.86 13.20 -2.95
N ALA A 152 -2.98 12.56 -2.60
CA ALA A 152 -4.23 13.26 -2.28
C ALA A 152 -4.06 14.22 -1.08
N CYS A 153 -3.28 13.82 -0.06
CA CYS A 153 -2.96 14.67 1.08
C CYS A 153 -2.21 15.94 0.64
N LEU A 154 -1.15 15.81 -0.17
CA LEU A 154 -0.41 16.96 -0.72
C LEU A 154 -1.32 17.87 -1.55
N ALA A 155 -2.15 17.31 -2.43
CA ALA A 155 -3.07 18.05 -3.26
C ALA A 155 -4.06 18.89 -2.45
N VAL A 156 -4.61 18.33 -1.37
CA VAL A 156 -5.50 19.06 -0.45
C VAL A 156 -4.74 20.16 0.29
N ALA A 157 -3.53 19.87 0.77
CA ALA A 157 -2.70 20.83 1.48
C ALA A 157 -2.28 22.01 0.59
N PHE A 158 -1.94 21.76 -0.67
CA PHE A 158 -1.61 22.81 -1.64
C PHE A 158 -2.83 23.54 -2.17
N GLY A 159 -4.01 22.93 -2.10
CA GLY A 159 -5.26 23.45 -2.68
C GLY A 159 -5.39 23.21 -4.18
N SER A 160 -4.27 22.98 -4.87
CA SER A 160 -4.15 22.58 -6.27
C SER A 160 -3.14 21.45 -6.40
N ALA A 161 -3.23 20.69 -7.49
CA ALA A 161 -2.28 19.64 -7.85
C ALA A 161 -1.90 19.70 -9.34
N SER A 162 -2.10 20.83 -10.02
CA SER A 162 -1.76 21.01 -11.44
C SER A 162 -0.27 20.83 -11.77
N ASN A 163 0.58 20.96 -10.76
CA ASN A 163 2.03 20.77 -10.77
C ASN A 163 2.47 19.36 -10.32
N MET A 164 1.52 18.44 -10.11
CA MET A 164 1.77 17.08 -9.61
C MET A 164 1.44 16.03 -10.67
N ILE A 165 2.32 15.03 -10.78
CA ILE A 165 2.06 13.78 -11.50
C ILE A 165 2.16 12.64 -10.50
N ALA A 166 1.08 11.90 -10.30
CA ALA A 166 1.04 10.75 -9.41
C ALA A 166 0.95 9.45 -10.21
N THR A 167 1.85 8.50 -9.93
CA THR A 167 1.98 7.27 -10.73
C THR A 167 1.93 6.01 -9.89
N SER A 168 1.28 4.97 -10.41
CA SER A 168 1.28 3.61 -9.85
C SER A 168 1.93 2.61 -10.82
N LEU A 169 2.45 1.51 -10.29
CA LEU A 169 2.80 0.34 -11.11
C LEU A 169 1.53 -0.45 -11.48
N ASP A 170 0.59 -0.56 -10.54
CA ASP A 170 -0.66 -1.27 -10.76
C ASP A 170 -1.57 -0.51 -11.73
N SER A 171 -2.39 -1.27 -12.47
CA SER A 171 -3.41 -0.73 -13.38
C SER A 171 -4.55 -0.07 -12.60
N GLN A 172 -5.33 0.79 -13.27
CA GLN A 172 -6.50 1.41 -12.64
C GLN A 172 -7.50 0.36 -12.11
N ALA A 173 -7.79 -0.66 -12.92
CA ALA A 173 -8.72 -1.73 -12.55
C ALA A 173 -8.27 -2.48 -11.29
N PHE A 174 -6.98 -2.83 -11.20
CA PHE A 174 -6.42 -3.48 -10.02
C PHE A 174 -6.59 -2.63 -8.76
N LEU A 175 -6.32 -1.32 -8.85
CA LEU A 175 -6.45 -0.40 -7.72
C LEU A 175 -7.90 -0.28 -7.25
N GLU A 176 -8.86 -0.23 -8.18
CA GLU A 176 -10.29 -0.14 -7.87
C GLU A 176 -10.82 -1.39 -7.17
N GLU A 177 -10.32 -2.56 -7.57
CA GLU A 177 -10.69 -3.85 -6.96
C GLU A 177 -10.04 -4.06 -5.60
N ASN A 178 -8.77 -3.67 -5.44
CA ASN A 178 -7.96 -4.09 -4.30
C ASN A 178 -7.79 -3.02 -3.21
N TYR A 179 -8.01 -1.74 -3.52
CA TYR A 179 -7.82 -0.63 -2.59
C TYR A 179 -9.08 0.23 -2.50
N GLY A 180 -9.91 0.00 -1.48
CA GLY A 180 -11.23 0.63 -1.36
C GLY A 180 -11.20 2.16 -1.31
N SER A 181 -10.09 2.76 -0.89
CA SER A 181 -9.91 4.22 -0.88
C SER A 181 -9.32 4.81 -2.18
N ALA A 182 -8.73 3.99 -3.05
CA ALA A 182 -8.04 4.46 -4.25
C ALA A 182 -8.96 5.24 -5.20
N PRO A 183 -10.20 4.79 -5.53
CA PRO A 183 -11.06 5.52 -6.44
C PRO A 183 -11.33 6.97 -5.97
N SER A 184 -11.68 7.13 -4.69
CA SER A 184 -11.96 8.46 -4.12
C SER A 184 -10.71 9.34 -4.06
N ASN A 185 -9.53 8.78 -3.78
CA ASN A 185 -8.28 9.53 -3.75
C ASN A 185 -7.84 9.97 -5.14
N ILE A 186 -7.95 9.10 -6.14
CA ILE A 186 -7.69 9.40 -7.55
C ILE A 186 -8.66 10.50 -8.04
N GLU A 187 -9.94 10.41 -7.70
CA GLU A 187 -10.92 11.44 -8.07
C GLU A 187 -10.60 12.80 -7.43
N LYS A 188 -10.21 12.83 -6.14
CA LYS A 188 -9.74 14.05 -5.47
C LYS A 188 -8.52 14.66 -6.17
N LEU A 189 -7.60 13.84 -6.64
CA LEU A 189 -6.42 14.28 -7.39
C LEU A 189 -6.79 14.88 -8.74
N LYS A 190 -7.59 14.17 -9.54
CA LYS A 190 -8.05 14.63 -10.85
C LYS A 190 -8.82 15.94 -10.76
N ARG A 191 -9.74 16.08 -9.78
CA ARG A 191 -10.48 17.34 -9.52
C ARG A 191 -9.59 18.53 -9.17
N ARG A 192 -8.38 18.28 -8.65
CA ARG A 192 -7.39 19.33 -8.33
C ARG A 192 -6.37 19.55 -9.45
N GLY A 193 -6.58 18.94 -10.61
CA GLY A 193 -5.71 19.10 -11.78
C GLY A 193 -4.47 18.20 -11.77
N CYS A 194 -4.37 17.23 -10.87
CA CYS A 194 -3.26 16.27 -10.89
C CYS A 194 -3.35 15.36 -12.12
N LYS A 195 -2.22 15.12 -12.77
CA LYS A 195 -2.11 14.06 -13.77
C LYS A 195 -1.87 12.72 -13.06
N VAL A 196 -2.84 11.82 -13.16
CA VAL A 196 -2.72 10.45 -12.64
C VAL A 196 -2.37 9.51 -13.78
N MET A 197 -1.34 8.67 -13.61
CA MET A 197 -0.88 7.70 -14.61
C MET A 197 -0.70 6.33 -13.96
N HIS A 198 -1.06 5.27 -14.67
CA HIS A 198 -0.96 3.90 -14.20
C HIS A 198 0.08 3.13 -15.00
N GLU A 199 0.49 1.95 -14.53
CA GLU A 199 1.43 1.07 -15.23
C GLU A 199 2.81 1.72 -15.49
N ILE A 200 3.24 2.60 -14.57
CA ILE A 200 4.52 3.28 -14.65
C ILE A 200 5.57 2.52 -13.83
N ASP A 201 6.48 1.84 -14.53
CA ASP A 201 7.62 1.16 -13.94
C ASP A 201 8.70 2.18 -13.49
N ALA A 202 8.84 2.31 -12.16
CA ALA A 202 9.82 3.18 -11.51
C ALA A 202 11.27 2.92 -11.97
N THR A 203 11.58 1.71 -12.45
CA THR A 203 12.93 1.33 -12.92
C THR A 203 13.22 1.75 -14.36
N LYS A 204 12.21 2.27 -15.08
CA LYS A 204 12.29 2.66 -16.50
C LYS A 204 11.69 4.04 -16.78
N ILE A 205 11.28 4.77 -15.75
CA ILE A 205 10.50 6.01 -15.88
C ILE A 205 11.22 7.13 -16.66
N ALA A 206 12.55 7.18 -16.67
CA ALA A 206 13.32 8.13 -17.48
C ALA A 206 13.24 7.86 -18.99
N ASN A 207 12.84 6.65 -19.38
CA ASN A 207 12.63 6.27 -20.79
C ASN A 207 11.15 6.34 -21.19
N HIS A 208 10.24 6.63 -20.25
CA HIS A 208 8.82 6.72 -20.55
C HIS A 208 8.54 7.93 -21.45
N GLU A 209 7.86 7.72 -22.57
CA GLU A 209 7.68 8.72 -23.64
C GLU A 209 7.20 10.09 -23.13
N SER A 210 6.20 10.08 -22.25
CA SER A 210 5.60 11.32 -21.70
C SER A 210 6.31 11.89 -20.47
N LEU A 211 7.18 11.12 -19.79
CA LEU A 211 7.74 11.51 -18.48
C LEU A 211 9.24 11.76 -18.54
N GLY A 212 9.97 10.98 -19.34
CA GLY A 212 11.43 10.99 -19.39
C GLY A 212 12.07 12.31 -19.77
N ARG A 213 11.33 13.18 -20.47
CA ARG A 213 11.77 14.52 -20.87
C ARG A 213 11.47 15.59 -19.83
N LEU A 214 10.69 15.27 -18.79
CA LEU A 214 10.28 16.22 -17.77
C LEU A 214 11.34 16.32 -16.67
N LYS A 215 11.41 17.50 -16.06
CA LYS A 215 12.25 17.78 -14.91
C LYS A 215 11.39 18.12 -13.70
N PHE A 216 11.74 17.58 -12.55
CA PHE A 216 10.97 17.73 -11.32
C PHE A 216 11.81 18.31 -10.19
N ASP A 217 11.17 19.15 -9.39
CA ASP A 217 11.79 19.67 -8.18
C ASP A 217 11.73 18.63 -7.06
N ARG A 218 10.68 17.81 -7.02
CA ARG A 218 10.57 16.69 -6.09
C ARG A 218 10.19 15.41 -6.82
N ILE A 219 10.97 14.34 -6.62
CA ILE A 219 10.61 12.99 -7.06
C ILE A 219 10.51 12.12 -5.82
N ILE A 220 9.32 11.60 -5.52
CA ILE A 220 9.01 10.96 -4.24
C ILE A 220 8.66 9.49 -4.48
N PHE A 221 9.34 8.58 -3.76
CA PHE A 221 9.01 7.16 -3.73
C PHE A 221 8.93 6.68 -2.28
N ASN A 222 7.70 6.48 -1.80
CA ASN A 222 7.44 6.09 -0.42
C ASN A 222 7.38 4.57 -0.29
N PHE A 223 8.20 4.01 0.60
CA PHE A 223 8.26 2.60 0.93
C PHE A 223 8.38 1.68 -0.30
N PRO A 224 9.40 1.90 -1.16
CA PRO A 224 9.60 1.08 -2.35
C PRO A 224 9.70 -0.39 -1.97
N PHE A 225 8.97 -1.25 -2.68
CA PHE A 225 8.92 -2.68 -2.40
C PHE A 225 8.98 -3.48 -3.70
N ALA A 226 9.87 -4.47 -3.76
CA ALA A 226 10.15 -5.22 -4.99
C ALA A 226 9.25 -6.45 -5.17
N GLY A 227 8.34 -6.71 -4.22
CA GLY A 227 7.50 -7.91 -4.20
C GLY A 227 7.88 -8.92 -3.12
N PHE A 228 6.98 -9.87 -2.92
CA PHE A 228 7.17 -10.99 -2.00
C PHE A 228 7.83 -12.15 -2.74
N PHE A 229 8.96 -12.62 -2.23
CA PHE A 229 9.70 -13.72 -2.82
C PHE A 229 9.90 -14.84 -1.81
N THR A 230 8.84 -15.57 -1.43
CA THR A 230 8.89 -16.55 -0.32
C THR A 230 9.97 -17.60 -0.48
N SER A 231 10.21 -18.07 -1.71
CA SER A 231 11.22 -19.07 -2.07
C SER A 231 12.67 -18.57 -2.06
N LEU A 232 12.90 -17.26 -1.99
CA LEU A 232 14.26 -16.69 -2.03
C LEU A 232 14.89 -16.58 -0.64
N SER A 233 16.21 -16.78 -0.58
CA SER A 233 16.98 -16.49 0.63
C SER A 233 16.88 -14.98 0.99
N PRO A 234 17.05 -14.62 2.28
CA PRO A 234 17.03 -13.22 2.73
C PRO A 234 17.96 -12.32 1.91
N GLU A 235 19.16 -12.80 1.57
CA GLU A 235 20.13 -12.08 0.75
C GLU A 235 19.63 -11.80 -0.67
N HIS A 236 18.96 -12.77 -1.31
CA HIS A 236 18.38 -12.59 -2.64
C HIS A 236 17.23 -11.59 -2.61
N LYS A 237 16.38 -11.64 -1.57
CA LYS A 237 15.30 -10.65 -1.34
C LYS A 237 15.89 -9.25 -1.20
N LEU A 238 16.91 -9.09 -0.35
CA LEU A 238 17.62 -7.82 -0.16
C LEU A 238 18.22 -7.32 -1.48
N ARG A 239 18.85 -8.19 -2.29
CA ARG A 239 19.38 -7.81 -3.60
C ARG A 239 18.31 -7.28 -4.54
N ARG A 240 17.12 -7.89 -4.58
CA ARG A 240 15.98 -7.42 -5.41
C ARG A 240 15.51 -6.04 -4.96
N HIS A 241 15.34 -5.84 -3.66
CA HIS A 241 14.96 -4.55 -3.08
C HIS A 241 15.98 -3.44 -3.37
N ARG A 242 17.27 -3.72 -3.16
CA ARG A 242 18.36 -2.80 -3.48
C ARG A 242 18.43 -2.49 -4.98
N ARG A 243 18.17 -3.49 -5.84
CA ARG A 243 18.12 -3.29 -7.29
C ARG A 243 16.96 -2.38 -7.71
N LEU A 244 15.77 -2.55 -7.13
CA LEU A 244 14.63 -1.65 -7.36
C LEU A 244 15.02 -0.19 -7.06
N VAL A 245 15.52 0.07 -5.86
CA VAL A 245 15.87 1.44 -5.46
C VAL A 245 17.04 1.98 -6.28
N SER A 246 18.04 1.15 -6.59
CA SER A 246 19.16 1.53 -7.44
C SER A 246 18.70 1.99 -8.82
N LEU A 247 17.83 1.22 -9.47
CA LEU A 247 17.31 1.57 -10.79
C LEU A 247 16.39 2.80 -10.72
N PHE A 248 15.55 2.91 -9.69
CA PHE A 248 14.76 4.11 -9.45
C PHE A 248 15.64 5.35 -9.32
N LEU A 249 16.67 5.33 -8.45
CA LEU A 249 17.56 6.47 -8.23
C LEU A 249 18.30 6.86 -9.50
N LYS A 250 18.74 5.89 -10.31
CA LYS A 250 19.34 6.13 -11.63
C LYS A 250 18.39 6.86 -12.59
N ASN A 251 17.11 6.51 -12.61
CA ASN A 251 16.13 7.18 -13.46
C ASN A 251 15.77 8.56 -12.90
N ALA A 252 15.57 8.66 -11.58
CA ALA A 252 15.21 9.90 -10.91
C ALA A 252 16.32 10.96 -11.03
N GLU A 253 17.60 10.57 -10.98
CA GLU A 253 18.73 11.48 -11.22
C GLU A 253 18.67 12.14 -12.59
N GLN A 254 18.25 11.40 -13.62
CA GLN A 254 18.07 11.94 -14.96
C GLN A 254 16.85 12.87 -15.09
N MET A 255 15.93 12.84 -14.13
CA MET A 255 14.66 13.58 -14.16
C MET A 255 14.58 14.71 -13.12
N ILE A 256 15.58 14.84 -12.26
CA ILE A 256 15.63 15.89 -11.25
C ILE A 256 16.04 17.24 -11.87
N SER A 257 15.47 18.35 -11.38
CA SER A 257 15.95 19.70 -11.69
C SER A 257 17.27 20.00 -10.98
N GLU A 258 17.98 21.07 -11.37
CA GLU A 258 19.31 21.41 -10.85
C GLU A 258 19.34 21.55 -9.31
N CYS A 259 18.27 22.09 -8.72
CA CYS A 259 18.08 22.23 -7.27
C CYS A 259 16.98 21.28 -6.73
N GLY A 260 16.63 20.25 -7.49
CA GLY A 260 15.61 19.31 -7.08
C GLY A 260 16.10 18.31 -6.04
N GLU A 261 15.15 17.59 -5.46
CA GLU A 261 15.39 16.56 -4.45
C GLU A 261 14.66 15.26 -4.82
N ILE A 262 15.32 14.12 -4.61
CA ILE A 262 14.74 12.78 -4.72
C ILE A 262 14.51 12.25 -3.31
N HIS A 263 13.28 11.92 -2.98
CA HIS A 263 12.84 11.54 -1.64
C HIS A 263 12.51 10.06 -1.64
N VAL A 264 13.24 9.29 -0.83
CA VAL A 264 12.93 7.88 -0.60
C VAL A 264 12.57 7.71 0.87
N THR A 265 11.33 7.33 1.14
CA THR A 265 10.89 7.01 2.50
C THR A 265 11.03 5.52 2.74
N HIS A 266 11.70 5.13 3.81
CA HIS A 266 11.94 3.72 4.12
C HIS A 266 12.00 3.48 5.63
N LYS A 267 11.75 2.23 6.03
CA LYS A 267 11.91 1.78 7.41
C LYS A 267 13.37 1.87 7.83
N THR A 268 13.61 2.09 9.12
CA THR A 268 14.97 2.16 9.71
C THR A 268 15.24 1.07 10.75
N ASN A 269 14.52 -0.04 10.70
CA ASN A 269 14.64 -1.17 11.61
C ASN A 269 14.70 -2.52 10.88
N GLY A 270 15.26 -3.53 11.55
CA GLY A 270 15.44 -4.86 10.98
C GLY A 270 16.30 -4.84 9.71
N ASP A 271 15.96 -5.70 8.75
CA ASP A 271 16.66 -5.87 7.48
C ASP A 271 16.69 -4.60 6.62
N SER A 272 15.90 -3.58 6.98
CA SER A 272 15.83 -2.31 6.27
C SER A 272 17.12 -1.49 6.37
N VAL A 273 17.90 -1.70 7.44
CA VAL A 273 19.21 -1.05 7.66
C VAL A 273 20.23 -1.50 6.60
N GLU A 274 20.07 -2.72 6.07
CA GLU A 274 21.01 -3.33 5.12
C GLU A 274 20.88 -2.81 3.68
N TRP A 275 19.88 -1.97 3.42
CA TRP A 275 19.64 -1.41 2.09
C TRP A 275 20.76 -0.46 1.66
N LYS A 276 21.46 0.18 2.62
CA LYS A 276 22.57 1.12 2.37
C LYS A 276 22.18 2.17 1.31
N LEU A 277 21.02 2.82 1.49
CA LEU A 277 20.43 3.75 0.52
C LEU A 277 21.41 4.85 0.07
N GLU A 278 22.17 5.42 1.00
CA GLU A 278 23.18 6.44 0.71
C GLU A 278 24.29 5.93 -0.22
N SER A 279 24.75 4.70 -0.01
CA SER A 279 25.76 4.07 -0.88
C SER A 279 25.22 3.85 -2.29
N ILE A 280 23.96 3.39 -2.41
CA ILE A 280 23.29 3.22 -3.70
C ILE A 280 23.14 4.57 -4.40
N ALA A 281 22.64 5.60 -3.70
CA ALA A 281 22.50 6.94 -4.25
C ALA A 281 23.85 7.51 -4.73
N SER A 282 24.90 7.36 -3.92
CA SER A 282 26.25 7.82 -4.26
C SER A 282 26.79 7.20 -5.54
N SER A 283 26.46 5.93 -5.81
CA SER A 283 26.86 5.24 -7.04
C SER A 283 26.21 5.79 -8.32
N HIS A 284 25.10 6.52 -8.17
CA HIS A 284 24.40 7.22 -9.26
C HIS A 284 24.65 8.73 -9.26
N GLY A 285 25.74 9.20 -8.65
CA GLY A 285 26.07 10.63 -8.66
C GLY A 285 25.23 11.51 -7.75
N LEU A 286 24.43 10.92 -6.85
CA LEU A 286 23.62 11.63 -5.87
C LEU A 286 24.34 11.76 -4.53
N ARG A 287 24.02 12.81 -3.76
CA ARG A 287 24.46 12.98 -2.37
C ARG A 287 23.26 13.03 -1.45
N LEU A 288 23.41 12.52 -0.24
CA LEU A 288 22.42 12.78 0.82
C LEU A 288 22.47 14.28 1.15
N ILE A 289 21.31 14.93 1.12
CA ILE A 289 21.11 16.28 1.64
C ILE A 289 20.77 16.17 3.13
N GLU A 290 19.75 15.37 3.44
CA GLU A 290 19.28 15.14 4.80
C GLU A 290 18.47 13.85 4.88
N ALA A 291 18.40 13.27 6.08
CA ALA A 291 17.46 12.21 6.42
C ALA A 291 16.56 12.73 7.55
N VAL A 292 15.25 12.83 7.28
CA VAL A 292 14.27 13.36 8.25
C VAL A 292 13.36 12.25 8.73
N LYS A 293 12.98 12.29 10.00
CA LYS A 293 12.02 11.32 10.57
C LYS A 293 10.68 11.45 9.83
N PHE A 294 10.18 10.35 9.27
CA PHE A 294 8.88 10.33 8.62
C PHE A 294 7.79 10.00 9.65
N GLN A 295 6.72 10.80 9.65
CA GLN A 295 5.57 10.61 10.51
C GLN A 295 4.30 10.64 9.63
N PRO A 296 3.60 9.50 9.44
CA PRO A 296 2.31 9.45 8.77
C PRO A 296 1.29 10.50 9.25
N LEU A 297 1.34 10.85 10.54
CA LEU A 297 0.46 11.88 11.13
C LEU A 297 0.64 13.28 10.52
N ASP A 298 1.75 13.51 9.82
CA ASP A 298 2.07 14.77 9.15
C ASP A 298 1.27 14.90 7.84
N PHE A 299 0.73 13.77 7.38
CA PHE A 299 -0.03 13.62 6.15
C PHE A 299 -1.44 13.08 6.49
N PRO A 300 -2.37 13.92 6.95
CA PRO A 300 -3.72 13.48 7.28
C PRO A 300 -4.39 12.76 6.11
N GLY A 301 -4.88 11.54 6.38
CA GLY A 301 -5.52 10.69 5.39
C GLY A 301 -4.57 9.76 4.62
N TYR A 302 -3.25 9.88 4.82
CA TYR A 302 -2.27 8.96 4.24
C TYR A 302 -2.35 7.57 4.88
N ASN A 303 -2.40 6.55 4.03
CA ASN A 303 -2.35 5.14 4.41
C ASN A 303 -1.20 4.44 3.67
N THR A 304 -0.45 3.61 4.39
CA THR A 304 0.46 2.65 3.78
C THR A 304 -0.34 1.47 3.22
N LYS A 305 0.12 0.82 2.15
CA LYS A 305 -0.56 -0.36 1.60
C LYS A 305 0.40 -1.52 1.45
N TYR A 306 -0.05 -2.72 1.79
CA TYR A 306 0.65 -3.94 1.38
C TYR A 306 0.52 -4.02 -0.15
N GLY A 307 1.64 -4.02 -0.87
CA GLY A 307 1.62 -4.21 -2.32
C GLY A 307 0.93 -5.52 -2.69
N PHE A 308 0.40 -5.62 -3.91
CA PHE A 308 -0.18 -6.85 -4.49
C PHE A 308 -1.50 -7.33 -3.88
N GLY A 309 -2.46 -6.42 -3.66
CA GLY A 309 -3.87 -6.81 -3.60
C GLY A 309 -4.52 -6.83 -2.22
N GLY A 310 -3.85 -6.30 -1.19
CA GLY A 310 -4.41 -6.20 0.15
C GLY A 310 -4.69 -4.76 0.58
N ASP A 311 -5.93 -4.41 0.92
CA ASP A 311 -6.29 -3.06 1.42
C ASP A 311 -5.78 -2.76 2.85
N GLY A 312 -5.07 -3.71 3.45
CA GLY A 312 -4.45 -3.55 4.76
C GLY A 312 -3.30 -2.53 4.75
N ASN A 313 -3.12 -1.87 5.89
CA ASN A 313 -2.03 -0.93 6.10
C ASN A 313 -0.90 -1.59 6.91
N PHE A 314 0.34 -1.47 6.46
CA PHE A 314 1.49 -1.97 7.22
C PHE A 314 1.99 -0.94 8.23
N ASN A 315 2.47 -1.40 9.39
CA ASN A 315 3.18 -0.54 10.32
C ASN A 315 4.51 -0.07 9.70
N CYS A 316 4.63 1.22 9.42
CA CYS A 316 5.82 1.82 8.83
C CYS A 316 6.84 2.32 9.86
N TYR A 317 6.58 2.24 11.17
CA TYR A 317 7.47 2.78 12.18
C TYR A 317 8.57 1.79 12.62
N PRO A 318 9.76 2.30 12.95
CA PRO A 318 10.29 3.63 12.64
C PRO A 318 10.68 3.76 11.15
N CYS A 319 10.52 4.96 10.59
CA CYS A 319 10.91 5.27 9.21
C CYS A 319 11.47 6.69 9.08
N GLN A 320 12.24 6.88 8.01
CA GLN A 320 12.83 8.15 7.62
C GLN A 320 12.63 8.40 6.12
N THR A 321 12.56 9.67 5.75
CA THR A 321 12.65 10.13 4.37
C THR A 321 14.07 10.62 4.12
N TYR A 322 14.78 9.93 3.23
CA TYR A 322 16.09 10.33 2.75
C TYR A 322 15.91 11.24 1.56
N LYS A 323 16.50 12.45 1.62
CA LYS A 323 16.46 13.43 0.54
C LYS A 323 17.82 13.48 -0.14
N PHE A 324 17.83 13.19 -1.43
CA PHE A 324 19.04 13.16 -2.26
C PHE A 324 19.00 14.30 -3.28
N GLY A 325 20.17 14.90 -3.55
CA GLY A 325 20.34 15.86 -4.64
C GLY A 325 21.54 15.49 -5.50
N GLN A 326 21.72 16.19 -6.61
CA GLN A 326 22.91 16.02 -7.45
C GLN A 326 24.17 16.40 -6.68
N LYS A 327 25.26 15.63 -6.91
CA LYS A 327 26.59 16.05 -6.46
C LYS A 327 26.98 17.33 -7.19
N VAL A 328 27.41 18.35 -6.44
CA VAL A 328 27.92 19.59 -7.01
C VAL A 328 29.17 19.23 -7.82
N LYS A 329 29.11 19.41 -9.14
CA LYS A 329 30.32 19.35 -9.97
C LYS A 329 31.14 20.60 -9.63
N LYS A 330 32.34 20.43 -9.09
CA LYS A 330 33.30 21.54 -9.01
C LYS A 330 33.54 22.01 -10.45
N LYS A 331 32.97 23.15 -10.84
CA LYS A 331 33.40 23.86 -12.03
C LYS A 331 34.82 24.33 -11.73
N TYR A 332 35.82 23.71 -12.36
CA TYR A 332 37.13 24.33 -12.46
C TYR A 332 36.92 25.58 -13.32
N LEU A 333 37.04 26.76 -12.69
CA LEU A 333 37.23 28.01 -13.41
C LEU A 333 38.62 27.90 -14.01
N ASN A 334 38.69 27.67 -15.32
CA ASN A 334 39.92 27.82 -16.10
C ASN A 334 40.10 29.28 -16.48
#